data_AF-W1X8V3-F1
#
_entry.id   AF-W1X8V3-F1
#
_cell.length_a   1.000
_cell.length_b   1.000
_cell.length_c   1.000
_cell.angle_alpha   90.00
_cell.angle_beta   90.00
_cell.angle_gamma   90.00
#
_symmetry.space_group_name_H-M   'P 1'
#
loop_
_entity.id
_entity.type
_entity.pdbx_description
1 polymer ?
#
loop_
_entity_poly.entity_id
_entity_poly.type
_entity_poly.pdbx_seq_one_letter_code
_entity_poly.pdbx_strand_id
1 'polypeptide(L)'
;VKAIAPFNDRADRTVVAGQSFGGLSALYAGLHWPERFGCVLSQSGSYWWPHRGGQQEGVLLEKLKAGEVSAEGLRIVLEAGIREPMIMRANQALYAQLHPIKESIFWRQVDGGHDALCWRGGLMQGLIDLWQPLFHDRS
;
A
#
# COMPACT_ATOMS: atom_id res chain seq x y z
N VAL A 1 0.24 8.76 22.03
CA VAL A 1 -0.91 7.96 21.55
C VAL A 1 -1.43 6.98 22.59
N LYS A 2 -0.63 6.06 23.17
CA LYS A 2 -1.12 5.13 24.23
C LYS A 2 -1.73 5.83 25.45
N ALA A 3 -1.23 7.03 25.76
CA ALA A 3 -1.80 7.88 26.81
C ALA A 3 -3.19 8.48 26.48
N ILE A 4 -3.65 8.40 25.23
CA ILE A 4 -4.94 8.94 24.76
C ILE A 4 -5.95 7.80 24.55
N ALA A 5 -5.52 6.70 23.93
CA ALA A 5 -6.33 5.49 23.76
C ALA A 5 -5.41 4.24 23.71
N PRO A 6 -5.73 3.16 24.45
CA PRO A 6 -5.06 1.88 24.30
C PRO A 6 -5.23 1.31 22.89
N PHE A 7 -4.18 0.72 22.33
CA PHE A 7 -4.20 -0.01 21.06
C PHE A 7 -3.22 -1.17 21.13
N ASN A 8 -3.35 -2.14 20.23
CA ASN A 8 -2.49 -3.33 20.24
C ASN A 8 -1.09 -3.03 19.67
N ASP A 9 -0.10 -3.85 20.04
CA ASP A 9 1.25 -3.79 19.46
C ASP A 9 1.49 -4.77 18.31
N ARG A 10 0.44 -5.45 17.85
CA ARG A 10 0.49 -6.49 16.83
C ARG A 10 0.54 -5.88 15.42
N ALA A 11 1.59 -6.19 14.67
CA ALA A 11 1.79 -5.72 13.31
C ALA A 11 0.71 -6.21 12.34
N ASP A 12 0.22 -7.45 12.50
CA ASP A 12 -0.77 -8.13 11.64
C ASP A 12 -2.13 -7.43 11.55
N ARG A 13 -2.31 -6.37 12.35
CA ARG A 13 -3.53 -5.57 12.47
C ARG A 13 -3.25 -4.08 12.65
N THR A 14 -2.00 -3.65 12.49
CA THR A 14 -1.63 -2.23 12.50
C THR A 14 -1.55 -1.73 11.06
N VAL A 15 -2.45 -0.83 10.69
CA VAL A 15 -2.54 -0.29 9.33
C VAL A 15 -1.83 1.06 9.22
N VAL A 16 -1.05 1.25 8.16
CA VAL A 16 -0.68 2.58 7.67
C VAL A 16 -1.38 2.80 6.33
N ALA A 17 -2.12 3.90 6.23
CA ALA A 17 -2.91 4.22 5.06
C ALA A 17 -2.51 5.59 4.51
N GLY A 18 -2.49 5.73 3.19
CA GLY A 18 -2.27 7.01 2.56
C GLY A 18 -2.55 7.05 1.07
N GLN A 19 -2.68 8.27 0.56
CA GLN A 19 -2.93 8.56 -0.84
C GLN A 19 -1.74 9.31 -1.44
N SER A 20 -1.45 9.12 -2.73
CA SER A 20 -0.34 9.84 -3.41
C SER A 20 1.00 9.61 -2.69
N PHE A 21 1.70 10.66 -2.25
CA PHE A 21 2.89 10.53 -1.41
C PHE A 21 2.63 9.81 -0.09
N GLY A 22 1.44 9.94 0.48
CA GLY A 22 1.03 9.17 1.65
C GLY A 22 0.97 7.66 1.34
N GLY A 23 0.54 7.27 0.15
CA GLY A 23 0.52 5.87 -0.28
C GLY A 23 1.94 5.30 -0.44
N LEU A 24 2.84 6.08 -1.07
CA LEU A 24 4.26 5.76 -1.14
C LEU A 24 4.86 5.60 0.27
N SER A 25 4.60 6.56 1.16
CA SER A 25 5.11 6.55 2.53
C SER A 25 4.54 5.40 3.37
N ALA A 26 3.28 5.02 3.14
CA ALA A 26 2.66 3.89 3.83
C ALA A 26 3.34 2.57 3.46
N LEU A 27 3.60 2.34 2.17
CA LEU A 27 4.36 1.17 1.75
C LEU A 27 5.80 1.21 2.24
N TYR A 28 6.47 2.37 2.15
CA TYR A 28 7.80 2.55 2.71
C TYR A 28 7.85 2.16 4.20
N ALA A 29 6.86 2.59 4.99
CA ALA A 29 6.78 2.23 6.40
C ALA A 29 6.64 0.72 6.62
N GLY A 30 5.80 0.04 5.83
CA GLY A 30 5.67 -1.43 5.91
C GLY A 30 6.95 -2.17 5.51
N LEU A 31 7.64 -1.73 4.46
CA LEU A 31 8.87 -2.38 3.98
C LEU A 31 10.04 -2.23 4.96
N HIS A 32 10.09 -1.15 5.73
CA HIS A 32 11.22 -0.85 6.62
C HIS A 32 10.96 -1.19 8.09
N TRP A 33 9.70 -1.24 8.53
CA TRP A 33 9.31 -1.59 9.90
C TRP A 33 8.13 -2.59 9.91
N PRO A 34 8.25 -3.75 9.26
CA PRO A 34 7.16 -4.74 9.17
C PRO A 34 6.73 -5.26 10.54
N GLU A 35 7.61 -5.24 11.55
CA GLU A 35 7.32 -5.60 12.94
C GLU A 35 6.37 -4.63 13.65
N ARG A 36 6.14 -3.44 13.07
CA ARG A 36 5.18 -2.44 13.58
C ARG A 36 4.00 -2.24 12.64
N PHE A 37 4.24 -2.28 11.33
CA PHE A 37 3.26 -1.94 10.29
C PHE A 37 3.08 -3.10 9.31
N GLY A 38 2.34 -4.14 9.71
CA GLY A 38 2.09 -5.32 8.89
C GLY A 38 0.98 -5.16 7.85
N CYS A 39 0.23 -4.06 7.88
CA CYS A 39 -0.86 -3.78 6.94
C CYS A 39 -0.65 -2.43 6.25
N VAL A 40 -0.65 -2.42 4.92
CA VAL A 40 -0.46 -1.21 4.10
C VAL A 40 -1.68 -0.97 3.23
N LEU A 41 -2.18 0.27 3.24
CA LEU A 41 -3.21 0.73 2.31
C LEU A 41 -2.68 1.91 1.50
N SER A 42 -2.33 1.65 0.25
CA SER A 42 -1.79 2.64 -0.68
C SER A 42 -2.77 2.90 -1.80
N GLN A 43 -3.27 4.14 -1.90
CA GLN A 43 -4.13 4.58 -3.00
C GLN A 43 -3.38 5.59 -3.88
N SER A 44 -3.36 5.36 -5.18
CA SER A 44 -2.70 6.22 -6.17
C SER A 44 -1.24 6.54 -5.78
N GLY A 45 -0.53 5.54 -5.24
CA GLY A 45 0.79 5.74 -4.65
C GLY A 45 1.80 6.34 -5.63
N SER A 46 2.58 7.34 -5.20
CA SER A 46 3.53 8.06 -6.06
C SER A 46 4.82 7.28 -6.31
N TYR A 47 4.71 6.04 -6.81
CA TYR A 47 5.85 5.13 -7.05
C TYR A 47 6.74 5.52 -8.23
N TRP A 48 6.43 6.62 -8.91
CA TRP A 48 7.31 7.28 -9.87
C TRP A 48 8.37 8.17 -9.20
N TRP A 49 8.26 8.44 -7.89
CA TRP A 49 9.16 9.35 -7.20
C TRP A 49 10.62 8.84 -7.18
N PRO A 50 11.63 9.72 -7.38
CA PRO A 50 11.54 11.19 -7.56
C PRO A 50 11.32 11.65 -9.01
N HIS A 51 11.25 10.72 -9.96
CA HIS A 51 11.28 11.01 -11.39
C HIS A 51 9.90 11.33 -11.96
N ARG A 52 9.46 12.60 -11.81
CA ARG A 52 8.18 13.11 -12.35
C ARG A 52 7.96 12.87 -13.85
N GLY A 53 9.02 12.67 -14.63
CA GLY A 53 8.93 12.36 -16.06
C GLY A 53 8.50 10.93 -16.39
N GLY A 54 8.51 10.01 -15.41
CA GLY A 54 8.13 8.60 -15.61
C GLY A 54 9.03 7.81 -16.57
N GLN A 55 10.17 8.38 -16.98
CA GLN A 55 11.15 7.72 -17.85
C GLN A 55 12.12 6.82 -17.08
N GLN A 56 12.20 7.02 -15.77
CA GLN A 56 13.02 6.25 -14.85
C GLN A 56 12.10 5.63 -13.80
N GLU A 57 12.51 4.48 -13.27
CA GLU A 57 11.76 3.81 -12.22
C GLU A 57 11.86 4.62 -10.93
N GLY A 58 10.82 4.59 -10.10
CA GLY A 58 10.92 5.23 -8.79
C GLY A 58 11.83 4.43 -7.88
N VAL A 59 12.54 5.12 -6.99
CA VAL A 59 13.61 4.50 -6.19
C VAL A 59 13.11 3.38 -5.28
N LEU A 60 11.84 3.40 -4.84
CA LEU A 60 11.29 2.31 -4.03
C LEU A 60 11.20 1.01 -4.85
N LEU A 61 10.82 1.12 -6.13
CA LEU A 61 10.77 -0.01 -7.05
C LEU A 61 12.18 -0.53 -7.35
N GLU A 62 13.15 0.36 -7.55
CA GLU A 62 14.55 -0.01 -7.76
C GLU A 62 15.10 -0.80 -6.57
N LYS A 63 14.84 -0.35 -5.34
CA LYS A 63 15.25 -1.04 -4.11
C LYS A 63 14.61 -2.42 -3.95
N LEU A 64 13.33 -2.55 -4.30
CA LEU A 64 12.65 -3.85 -4.32
C LEU A 64 13.26 -4.80 -5.35
N LYS A 65 13.68 -4.29 -6.52
CA LYS A 65 14.36 -5.08 -7.56
C LYS A 65 15.77 -5.50 -7.15
N ALA A 66 16.49 -4.62 -6.48
CA ALA A 66 17.82 -4.90 -5.95
C ALA A 66 17.80 -5.82 -4.71
N GLY A 67 16.63 -6.09 -4.13
CA GLY A 67 16.50 -6.89 -2.90
C GLY A 67 16.98 -6.16 -1.65
N GLU A 68 17.13 -4.83 -1.70
CA GLU A 68 17.50 -4.00 -0.54
C GLU A 68 16.38 -3.92 0.51
N VAL A 69 15.14 -4.12 0.08
CA VAL A 69 13.94 -4.16 0.91
C VAL A 69 13.05 -5.31 0.45
N SER A 70 12.25 -5.85 1.37
CA SER A 70 11.32 -6.96 1.11
C SER A 70 9.94 -6.64 1.66
N ALA A 71 8.90 -7.18 1.02
CA ALA A 71 7.52 -7.08 1.47
C ALA A 71 7.05 -8.32 2.24
N GLU A 72 7.98 -9.18 2.66
CA GLU A 72 7.67 -10.39 3.43
C GLU A 72 6.86 -10.06 4.70
N GLY A 73 5.83 -10.85 4.96
CA GLY A 73 4.95 -10.67 6.12
C GLY A 73 3.95 -9.52 6.03
N LEU A 74 3.92 -8.76 4.92
CA LEU A 74 2.99 -7.65 4.72
C LEU A 74 1.69 -8.09 4.05
N ARG A 75 0.58 -7.48 4.48
CA ARG A 75 -0.71 -7.49 3.78
C ARG A 75 -0.96 -6.12 3.18
N ILE A 76 -1.18 -6.06 1.87
CA ILE A 76 -1.14 -4.80 1.13
C ILE A 76 -2.42 -4.64 0.31
N VAL A 77 -3.12 -3.51 0.49
CA VAL A 77 -4.08 -3.01 -0.48
C VAL A 77 -3.35 -2.02 -1.37
N LEU A 78 -3.33 -2.30 -2.67
CA LEU A 78 -2.73 -1.44 -3.68
C LEU A 78 -3.81 -1.03 -4.68
N GLU A 79 -4.15 0.25 -4.67
CA GLU A 79 -5.24 0.82 -5.45
C GLU A 79 -4.73 1.93 -6.37
N ALA A 80 -5.18 1.95 -7.63
CA ALA A 80 -4.91 3.04 -8.57
C ALA A 80 -6.10 3.28 -9.51
N GLY A 81 -6.30 4.53 -9.92
CA GLY A 81 -7.35 4.95 -10.84
C GLY A 81 -6.95 4.78 -12.31
N ILE A 82 -7.87 4.35 -13.16
CA ILE A 82 -7.62 4.22 -14.61
C ILE A 82 -7.45 5.57 -15.32
N ARG A 83 -7.94 6.68 -14.72
CA ARG A 83 -7.84 8.05 -15.24
C ARG A 83 -6.58 8.80 -14.75
N GLU A 84 -5.58 8.09 -14.21
CA GLU A 84 -4.26 8.61 -13.85
C GLU A 84 -3.13 7.76 -14.46
N PRO A 85 -2.95 7.77 -15.80
CA PRO A 85 -2.19 6.73 -16.53
C PRO A 85 -0.76 6.51 -16.04
N MET A 86 -0.06 7.59 -15.67
CA MET A 86 1.32 7.52 -15.18
C MET A 86 1.38 6.84 -13.80
N ILE A 87 0.44 7.17 -12.90
CA ILE A 87 0.34 6.56 -11.57
C ILE A 87 -0.11 5.10 -11.68
N MET A 88 -1.11 4.81 -12.52
CA MET A 88 -1.55 3.45 -12.80
C MET A 88 -0.40 2.56 -13.26
N ARG A 89 0.40 3.00 -14.25
CA ARG A 89 1.56 2.25 -14.74
C ARG A 89 2.60 2.02 -13.64
N ALA A 90 2.90 3.04 -12.83
CA ALA A 90 3.84 2.89 -11.71
C ALA A 90 3.34 1.88 -10.66
N ASN A 91 2.04 1.91 -10.35
CA ASN A 91 1.42 0.96 -9.40
C ASN A 91 1.37 -0.47 -9.98
N GLN A 92 1.13 -0.63 -11.29
CA GLN A 92 1.20 -1.94 -11.96
C GLN A 92 2.61 -2.51 -11.98
N ALA A 93 3.63 -1.67 -12.25
CA ALA A 93 5.03 -2.08 -12.22
C ALA A 93 5.45 -2.54 -10.81
N LEU A 94 5.01 -1.81 -9.78
CA LEU A 94 5.20 -2.21 -8.39
C LEU A 94 4.49 -3.54 -8.08
N TYR A 95 3.22 -3.68 -8.47
CA TYR A 95 2.46 -4.92 -8.26
C TYR A 95 3.15 -6.13 -8.90
N ALA A 96 3.71 -5.96 -10.10
CA ALA A 96 4.49 -7.00 -10.77
C ALA A 96 5.77 -7.35 -10.00
N GLN A 97 6.46 -6.37 -9.41
CA GLN A 97 7.65 -6.62 -8.60
C GLN A 97 7.35 -7.36 -7.30
N LEU A 98 6.17 -7.14 -6.72
CA LEU A 98 5.72 -7.79 -5.49
C LEU A 98 5.11 -9.19 -5.72
N HIS A 99 5.34 -9.80 -6.89
CA HIS A 99 4.84 -11.14 -7.23
C HIS A 99 5.10 -12.22 -6.16
N PRO A 100 6.25 -12.26 -5.44
CA PRO A 100 6.50 -13.30 -4.44
C PRO A 100 5.47 -13.37 -3.31
N ILE A 101 4.77 -12.27 -3.02
CA ILE A 101 3.75 -12.19 -1.96
C ILE A 101 2.34 -11.91 -2.52
N LYS A 102 2.11 -12.23 -3.80
CA LYS A 102 0.88 -11.84 -4.52
C LYS A 102 -0.41 -12.26 -3.80
N GLU A 103 -0.41 -13.36 -3.08
CA GLU A 103 -1.55 -13.86 -2.29
C GLU A 103 -1.94 -12.92 -1.13
N SER A 104 -1.01 -12.10 -0.66
CA SER A 104 -1.23 -11.10 0.40
C SER A 104 -1.50 -9.68 -0.14
N ILE A 105 -1.67 -9.53 -1.47
CA ILE A 105 -1.92 -8.24 -2.11
C ILE A 105 -3.33 -8.17 -2.71
N PHE A 106 -4.10 -7.22 -2.21
CA PHE A 106 -5.40 -6.81 -2.76
C PHE A 106 -5.18 -5.71 -3.81
N TRP A 107 -5.02 -6.10 -5.07
CA TRP A 107 -4.90 -5.16 -6.19
C TRP A 107 -6.28 -4.65 -6.64
N ARG A 108 -6.43 -3.34 -6.78
CA ARG A 108 -7.67 -2.70 -7.22
C ARG A 108 -7.44 -1.64 -8.27
N GLN A 109 -8.19 -1.74 -9.37
CA GLN A 109 -8.32 -0.67 -10.35
C GLN A 109 -9.64 0.04 -10.14
N VAL A 110 -9.60 1.37 -10.04
CA VAL A 110 -10.79 2.20 -9.82
C VAL A 110 -11.14 2.94 -11.09
N ASP A 111 -12.43 2.96 -11.46
CA ASP A 111 -12.95 3.89 -12.46
C ASP A 111 -12.97 5.32 -11.90
N GLY A 112 -11.78 5.89 -11.77
CA GLY A 112 -11.48 7.12 -11.06
C GLY A 112 -10.10 7.61 -11.45
N GLY A 113 -9.71 8.75 -10.90
CA GLY A 113 -8.38 9.33 -11.10
C GLY A 113 -7.74 9.72 -9.78
N HIS A 114 -6.87 10.71 -9.84
CA HIS A 114 -6.18 11.28 -8.67
C HIS A 114 -7.12 12.20 -7.86
N ASP A 115 -8.19 11.64 -7.29
CA ASP A 115 -9.33 12.35 -6.73
C ASP A 115 -9.72 11.79 -5.35
N ALA A 116 -9.79 12.66 -4.34
CA ALA A 116 -10.18 12.31 -2.98
C ALA A 116 -11.61 11.76 -2.90
N LEU A 117 -12.50 12.15 -3.82
CA LEU A 117 -13.86 11.61 -3.90
C LEU A 117 -13.84 10.12 -4.27
N CYS A 118 -12.91 9.69 -5.11
CA CYS A 118 -12.68 8.29 -5.42
C CYS A 118 -12.01 7.58 -4.24
N TRP A 119 -10.98 8.20 -3.64
CA TRP A 119 -10.21 7.56 -2.56
C TRP A 119 -11.02 7.26 -1.30
N ARG A 120 -12.00 8.09 -0.92
CA ARG A 120 -12.76 7.89 0.32
C ARG A 120 -13.44 6.52 0.40
N GLY A 121 -13.92 6.00 -0.74
CA GLY A 121 -14.57 4.68 -0.82
C GLY A 121 -13.54 3.56 -0.70
N GLY A 122 -12.46 3.65 -1.48
CA GLY A 122 -11.33 2.71 -1.42
C GLY A 122 -10.65 2.67 -0.05
N LEU A 123 -10.62 3.79 0.68
CA LEU A 123 -10.07 3.88 2.03
C LEU A 123 -10.84 2.99 3.00
N MET A 124 -12.16 3.15 3.06
CA MET A 124 -13.00 2.34 3.95
C MET A 124 -12.97 0.86 3.56
N GLN A 125 -13.09 0.56 2.27
CA GLN A 125 -13.03 -0.82 1.77
C GLN A 125 -11.64 -1.44 1.98
N GLY A 126 -10.57 -0.66 1.94
CA GLY A 126 -9.20 -1.12 2.22
C GLY A 126 -9.00 -1.49 3.68
N LEU A 127 -9.56 -0.71 4.61
CA LEU A 127 -9.55 -1.05 6.05
C LEU A 127 -10.31 -2.34 6.33
N ILE A 128 -11.48 -2.52 5.69
CA ILE A 128 -12.28 -3.75 5.82
C ILE A 128 -11.46 -4.96 5.37
N ASP A 129 -10.86 -4.92 4.18
CA ASP A 129 -10.10 -6.05 3.63
C ASP A 129 -8.85 -6.37 4.47
N LEU A 130 -8.12 -5.36 4.93
CA LEU A 130 -6.93 -5.56 5.77
C LEU A 130 -7.29 -6.12 7.14
N TRP A 131 -8.45 -5.78 7.72
CA TRP A 131 -8.87 -6.33 9.01
C TRP A 131 -9.77 -7.56 8.93
N GLN A 132 -10.06 -8.06 7.73
CA GLN A 132 -10.95 -9.19 7.51
C GLN A 132 -10.65 -10.42 8.39
N PRO A 133 -9.39 -10.87 8.58
CA PRO A 133 -9.09 -12.03 9.42
C PRO A 133 -9.45 -11.87 10.90
N LEU A 134 -9.55 -10.64 11.41
CA LEU A 134 -9.92 -10.38 12.81
C LEU A 134 -11.34 -10.84 13.15
N PHE A 135 -12.17 -11.06 12.14
CA PHE A 135 -13.54 -11.53 12.29
C PHE A 135 -13.67 -13.05 12.09
N HIS A 136 -12.65 -13.71 11.53
CA HIS A 136 -12.64 -15.15 11.30
C HIS A 136 -11.91 -15.95 12.40
N ASP A 137 -10.93 -15.36 13.07
CA ASP A 137 -10.22 -15.96 14.22
C ASP A 137 -11.05 -16.01 15.53
N ARG A 138 -12.38 -15.94 15.46
CA ARG A 138 -13.29 -16.01 16.62
C ARG A 138 -13.95 -17.37 16.83
N SER A 139 -13.48 -18.42 16.13
CA SER A 139 -13.90 -19.81 16.34
C SER A 139 -12.99 -20.54 17.31
#